data_AF-A0A7V7ZD80-F1
#
_entry.id   AF-A0A7V7ZD80-F1
#
_cell.length_a   1.000
_cell.length_b   1.000
_cell.length_c   1.000
_cell.angle_alpha   90.00
_cell.angle_beta   90.00
_cell.angle_gamma   90.00
#
_symmetry.space_group_name_H-M   'P 1'
#
loop_
_entity.id
_entity.type
_entity.pdbx_description
1 polymer ?
#
loop_
_entity_poly.entity_id
_entity_poly.type
_entity_poly.pdbx_seq_one_letter_code
_entity_poly.pdbx_strand_id
1 'polypeptide(L)'
;MDFHRQHAHTGEAWRAATGLNRPAQDAHREPSMLNNQWKDEMALGVPAIDAAHRALFEELARLEQLDDRYFHAGFGELIAAVERDFREEEDLMEEIGFPSLANHREQHARVLSGLHHAWAAVDEGDLAQGRHALNLLPQWLLFHQATMDLALAAALELLQRQPG
;
A
#
# COMPACT_ATOMS: atom_id res chain seq x y z
N MET A 1 -22.61 -18.47 62.63
CA MET A 1 -22.02 -19.80 62.37
C MET A 1 -21.31 -19.71 61.05
N ASP A 2 -20.07 -20.12 61.07
CA ASP A 2 -18.98 -19.75 60.17
C ASP A 2 -18.52 -21.01 59.38
N PHE A 3 -17.70 -20.79 58.35
CA PHE A 3 -16.93 -21.76 57.55
C PHE A 3 -17.66 -22.63 56.50
N HIS A 4 -17.46 -22.32 55.21
CA HIS A 4 -16.23 -22.75 54.54
C HIS A 4 -15.93 -21.93 53.26
N ARG A 5 -14.72 -21.39 53.28
CA ARG A 5 -13.88 -20.85 52.19
C ARG A 5 -13.56 -21.95 51.17
N GLN A 6 -13.58 -21.67 49.86
CA GLN A 6 -12.37 -21.63 49.00
C GLN A 6 -12.65 -21.76 47.47
N HIS A 7 -12.08 -20.77 46.77
CA HIS A 7 -11.28 -20.85 45.55
C HIS A 7 -11.91 -20.91 44.15
N ALA A 8 -11.41 -19.95 43.36
CA ALA A 8 -11.45 -19.81 41.92
C ALA A 8 -10.68 -20.93 41.17
N HIS A 9 -10.74 -20.84 39.84
CA HIS A 9 -9.95 -21.53 38.81
C HIS A 9 -10.66 -22.66 38.07
N THR A 10 -11.05 -22.37 36.81
CA THR A 10 -10.82 -23.26 35.65
C THR A 10 -10.86 -22.46 34.34
N GLY A 11 -9.95 -21.49 34.20
CA GLY A 11 -9.63 -20.85 32.91
C GLY A 11 -8.50 -21.54 32.14
N GLU A 12 -8.09 -22.74 32.57
CA GLU A 12 -6.86 -23.42 32.10
C GLU A 12 -7.08 -24.59 31.14
N ALA A 13 -8.34 -24.98 30.86
CA ALA A 13 -8.62 -26.16 30.03
C ALA A 13 -8.50 -25.94 28.50
N TRP A 14 -8.27 -24.70 28.03
CA TRP A 14 -8.05 -24.41 26.60
C TRP A 14 -6.59 -24.08 26.24
N ARG A 15 -5.69 -24.02 27.22
CA ARG A 15 -4.29 -23.57 27.02
C ARG A 15 -3.26 -24.70 26.88
N ALA A 16 -3.67 -25.97 26.99
CA ALA A 16 -2.76 -27.12 26.94
C ALA A 16 -2.72 -27.88 25.59
N ALA A 17 -3.50 -27.47 24.58
CA ALA A 17 -3.59 -28.21 23.31
C ALA A 17 -2.89 -27.54 22.10
N THR A 18 -2.36 -26.32 22.22
CA THR A 18 -1.85 -25.56 21.05
C THR A 18 -0.40 -25.09 21.16
N GLY A 19 0.34 -25.42 22.23
CA GLY A 19 1.78 -25.16 22.31
C GLY A 19 2.21 -23.68 22.17
N LEU A 20 1.30 -22.73 22.40
CA LEU A 20 1.60 -21.29 22.34
C LEU A 20 2.11 -20.78 23.68
N ASN A 21 3.35 -21.13 24.01
CA ASN A 21 4.17 -20.35 24.93
C ASN A 21 5.38 -19.83 24.14
N ARG A 22 5.20 -18.73 23.42
CA ARG A 22 6.30 -17.98 22.80
C ARG A 22 6.25 -16.56 23.36
N PRO A 23 7.37 -16.00 23.86
CA PRO A 23 7.43 -14.59 24.19
C PRO A 23 7.12 -13.77 22.93
N ALA A 24 6.51 -12.59 23.11
CA ALA A 24 6.31 -11.61 22.05
C ALA A 24 7.67 -11.00 21.65
N GLN A 25 8.47 -11.78 20.94
CA GLN A 25 9.75 -11.38 20.37
C GLN A 25 9.83 -12.07 19.00
N ASP A 26 9.87 -11.23 17.98
CA ASP A 26 10.06 -11.56 16.56
C ASP A 26 8.97 -12.46 15.95
N ALA A 27 7.84 -11.83 15.60
CA ALA A 27 7.07 -12.30 14.45
C ALA A 27 8.01 -12.20 13.24
N HIS A 28 8.34 -13.33 12.63
CA HIS A 28 9.20 -13.38 11.46
C HIS A 28 8.62 -12.46 10.39
N ARG A 29 9.25 -11.30 10.20
CA ARG A 29 9.00 -10.43 9.06
C ARG A 29 9.57 -11.16 7.85
N GLU A 30 8.73 -11.92 7.16
CA GLU A 30 9.11 -12.47 5.85
C GLU A 30 9.60 -11.29 5.00
N PRO A 31 10.85 -11.33 4.50
CA PRO A 31 11.34 -10.26 3.65
C PRO A 31 10.42 -10.17 2.43
N SER A 32 10.00 -8.96 2.08
CA SER A 32 9.31 -8.74 0.82
C SER A 32 10.18 -9.33 -0.30
N MET A 33 9.64 -10.29 -1.05
CA MET A 33 10.34 -10.88 -2.20
C MET A 33 10.45 -9.89 -3.37
N LEU A 34 9.84 -8.71 -3.25
CA LEU A 34 9.78 -7.65 -4.25
C LEU A 34 10.49 -6.41 -3.71
N ASN A 35 11.28 -5.79 -4.59
CA ASN A 35 12.14 -4.67 -4.25
C ASN A 35 11.36 -3.35 -4.35
N ASN A 36 10.98 -2.75 -3.23
CA ASN A 36 10.32 -1.43 -3.16
C ASN A 36 11.23 -0.25 -3.52
N GLN A 37 12.39 -0.49 -4.15
CA GLN A 37 13.27 0.58 -4.55
C GLN A 37 12.99 0.97 -6.00
N TRP A 38 12.80 2.27 -6.19
CA TRP A 38 12.84 2.89 -7.52
C TRP A 38 14.13 2.54 -8.24
N LYS A 39 14.04 2.31 -9.55
CA LYS A 39 15.19 2.14 -10.43
C LYS A 39 15.01 3.06 -11.63
N ASP A 40 16.08 3.70 -12.09
CA ASP A 40 15.98 4.68 -13.17
C ASP A 40 15.48 4.06 -14.49
N GLU A 41 15.65 2.75 -14.68
CA GLU A 41 15.09 2.01 -15.82
C GLU A 41 13.56 1.94 -15.83
N MET A 42 12.91 2.32 -14.72
CA MET A 42 11.46 2.43 -14.61
C MET A 42 10.94 3.77 -15.13
N ALA A 43 11.79 4.77 -15.37
CA ALA A 43 11.33 6.07 -15.84
C ALA A 43 10.61 5.96 -17.21
N LEU A 44 9.46 6.62 -17.32
CA LEU A 44 8.66 6.74 -18.54
C LEU A 44 9.06 7.95 -19.39
N GLY A 45 9.90 8.84 -18.85
CA GLY A 45 10.39 10.03 -19.55
C GLY A 45 9.46 11.24 -19.42
N VAL A 46 8.43 11.15 -18.57
CA VAL A 46 7.54 12.26 -18.22
C VAL A 46 7.87 12.71 -16.80
N PRO A 47 8.57 13.86 -16.61
CA PRO A 47 9.15 14.22 -15.31
C PRO A 47 8.15 14.27 -14.14
N ALA A 48 6.91 14.69 -14.39
CA ALA A 48 5.87 14.75 -13.36
C ALA A 48 5.44 13.34 -12.91
N ILE A 49 5.19 12.43 -13.86
CA ILE A 49 4.79 11.05 -13.59
C ILE A 49 5.95 10.28 -12.94
N ASP A 50 7.17 10.43 -13.45
CA ASP A 50 8.36 9.77 -12.90
C ASP A 50 8.65 10.22 -11.46
N ALA A 51 8.45 11.51 -11.15
CA ALA A 51 8.62 12.02 -9.80
C ALA A 51 7.57 11.45 -8.83
N ALA A 52 6.30 11.37 -9.24
CA ALA A 52 5.23 10.78 -8.43
C ALA A 52 5.52 9.30 -8.13
N HIS A 53 5.87 8.50 -9.15
CA HIS A 53 6.19 7.09 -8.94
C HIS A 53 7.42 6.89 -8.07
N ARG A 54 8.50 7.65 -8.27
CA ARG A 54 9.67 7.58 -7.40
C ARG A 54 9.29 7.86 -5.94
N ALA A 55 8.53 8.92 -5.69
CA ALA A 55 8.07 9.28 -4.34
C ALA A 55 7.23 8.16 -3.71
N LEU A 56 6.35 7.52 -4.48
CA LEU A 56 5.55 6.39 -4.01
C LEU A 56 6.41 5.17 -3.66
N PHE A 57 7.40 4.80 -4.48
CA PHE A 57 8.34 3.72 -4.16
C PHE A 57 9.17 4.03 -2.90
N GLU A 58 9.65 5.26 -2.77
CA GLU A 58 10.38 5.72 -1.57
C GLU A 58 9.51 5.63 -0.31
N GLU A 59 8.23 5.99 -0.40
CA GLU A 59 7.28 5.88 0.69
C GLU A 59 7.00 4.42 1.06
N LEU A 60 6.83 3.54 0.08
CA LEU A 60 6.67 2.10 0.31
C LEU A 60 7.90 1.50 1.00
N ALA A 61 9.11 1.87 0.57
CA ALA A 61 10.35 1.45 1.20
C ALA A 61 10.48 1.98 2.64
N ARG A 62 10.03 3.22 2.90
CA ARG A 62 10.01 3.82 4.24
C ARG A 62 9.07 3.04 5.18
N LEU A 63 7.83 2.79 4.75
CA LEU A 63 6.84 2.04 5.53
C LEU A 63 7.29 0.61 5.83
N GLU A 64 7.99 -0.02 4.89
CA GLU A 64 8.65 -1.30 5.10
C GLU A 64 9.75 -1.28 6.17
N GLN A 65 10.17 -0.14 6.70
CA GLN A 65 11.14 -0.08 7.80
C GLN A 65 10.55 0.51 9.09
N LEU A 66 9.30 0.98 9.06
CA LEU A 66 8.64 1.56 10.23
C LEU A 66 8.36 0.53 11.34
N ASP A 67 8.67 0.94 12.57
CA ASP A 67 8.18 0.30 13.80
C ASP A 67 6.65 0.29 13.82
N ASP A 68 6.05 -0.74 14.43
CA ASP A 68 4.59 -0.88 14.58
C ASP A 68 3.91 0.37 15.16
N ARG A 69 4.55 1.04 16.13
CA ARG A 69 4.01 2.27 16.77
C ARG A 69 3.83 3.45 15.81
N TYR A 70 4.53 3.46 14.68
CA TYR A 70 4.44 4.51 13.66
C TYR A 70 3.71 4.05 12.40
N PHE A 71 3.37 2.76 12.31
CA PHE A 71 2.79 2.17 11.11
C PHE A 71 1.40 2.73 10.82
N HIS A 72 0.56 2.92 11.84
CA HIS A 72 -0.80 3.49 11.66
C HIS A 72 -0.74 4.86 10.97
N ALA A 73 0.05 5.79 11.49
CA ALA A 73 0.22 7.10 10.88
C ALA A 73 0.82 7.01 9.47
N GLY A 74 1.88 6.21 9.29
CA GLY A 74 2.52 6.05 7.98
C GLY A 74 1.60 5.43 6.93
N PHE A 75 0.75 4.47 7.30
CA PHE A 75 -0.20 3.86 6.37
C PHE A 75 -1.30 4.84 5.93
N GLY A 76 -1.77 5.70 6.85
CA GLY A 76 -2.66 6.81 6.50
C GLY A 76 -2.00 7.84 5.56
N GLU A 77 -0.74 8.17 5.80
CA GLU A 77 0.06 9.04 4.90
C GLU A 77 0.20 8.43 3.50
N LEU A 78 0.47 7.13 3.39
CA LEU A 78 0.53 6.42 2.11
C LEU A 78 -0.80 6.51 1.35
N ILE A 79 -1.94 6.25 2.01
CA ILE A 79 -3.25 6.33 1.36
C ILE A 79 -3.48 7.74 0.81
N ALA A 80 -3.23 8.76 1.61
CA ALA A 80 -3.38 10.15 1.18
C ALA A 80 -2.43 10.51 0.03
N ALA A 81 -1.22 9.94 -0.01
CA ALA A 81 -0.29 10.12 -1.11
C ALA A 81 -0.81 9.48 -2.40
N VAL A 82 -1.25 8.21 -2.35
CA VAL A 82 -1.79 7.50 -3.50
C VAL A 82 -3.06 8.18 -4.05
N GLU A 83 -3.96 8.64 -3.17
CA GLU A 83 -5.16 9.38 -3.59
C GLU A 83 -4.83 10.67 -4.33
N ARG A 84 -3.86 11.44 -3.82
CA ARG A 84 -3.40 12.67 -4.47
C ARG A 84 -2.76 12.37 -5.82
N ASP A 85 -1.83 11.43 -5.87
CA ASP A 85 -1.06 11.14 -7.09
C ASP A 85 -1.99 10.61 -8.20
N PHE A 86 -2.93 9.72 -7.88
CA PHE A 86 -3.96 9.27 -8.82
C PHE A 86 -4.87 10.40 -9.29
N ARG A 87 -5.26 11.32 -8.40
CA ARG A 87 -6.06 12.49 -8.76
C ARG A 87 -5.31 13.40 -9.74
N GLU A 88 -4.03 13.66 -9.49
CA GLU A 88 -3.21 14.52 -10.35
C GLU A 88 -3.01 13.90 -11.74
N GLU A 89 -2.79 12.59 -11.82
CA GLU A 89 -2.71 11.86 -13.09
C GLU A 89 -4.05 11.87 -13.83
N GLU A 90 -5.16 11.62 -13.14
CA GLU A 90 -6.49 11.64 -13.73
C GLU A 90 -6.88 13.03 -14.26
N ASP A 91 -6.52 14.11 -13.56
CA ASP A 91 -6.71 15.47 -14.04
C ASP A 91 -5.93 15.71 -15.34
N LEU A 92 -4.66 15.29 -15.38
CA LEU A 92 -3.83 15.38 -16.58
C LEU A 92 -4.46 14.62 -17.76
N MET A 93 -4.99 13.44 -17.50
CA MET A 93 -5.69 12.64 -18.50
C MET A 93 -6.98 13.30 -18.99
N GLU A 94 -7.73 13.98 -18.12
CA GLU A 94 -8.90 14.78 -18.50
C GLU A 94 -8.51 15.95 -19.39
N GLU A 95 -7.47 16.70 -19.02
CA GLU A 95 -6.98 17.87 -19.74
C GLU A 95 -6.61 17.55 -21.19
N ILE A 96 -5.98 16.40 -21.42
CA ILE A 96 -5.57 15.97 -22.76
C ILE A 96 -6.63 15.14 -23.50
N GLY A 97 -7.79 14.89 -22.89
CA GLY A 97 -8.84 14.05 -23.47
C GLY A 97 -8.40 12.60 -23.71
N PHE A 98 -7.64 12.01 -22.77
CA PHE A 98 -7.04 10.69 -22.94
C PHE A 98 -8.11 9.60 -23.15
N PRO A 99 -8.09 8.84 -24.27
CA PRO A 99 -9.17 7.92 -24.62
C PRO A 99 -9.47 6.83 -23.59
N SER A 100 -8.46 6.36 -22.85
CA SER A 100 -8.59 5.24 -21.91
C SER A 100 -8.79 5.68 -20.44
N LEU A 101 -9.14 6.95 -20.20
CA LEU A 101 -9.34 7.52 -18.86
C LEU A 101 -10.27 6.68 -17.97
N ALA A 102 -11.41 6.23 -18.51
CA ALA A 102 -12.38 5.45 -17.73
C ALA A 102 -11.79 4.13 -17.20
N ASN A 103 -10.99 3.43 -18.02
CA ASN A 103 -10.36 2.18 -17.61
C ASN A 103 -9.21 2.40 -16.62
N HIS A 104 -8.49 3.50 -16.77
CA HIS A 104 -7.40 3.89 -15.86
C HIS A 104 -7.95 4.20 -14.45
N ARG A 105 -8.98 5.05 -14.36
CA ARG A 105 -9.73 5.33 -13.13
C ARG A 105 -10.25 4.08 -12.44
N GLU A 106 -10.69 3.10 -13.21
CA GLU A 106 -11.17 1.83 -12.65
C GLU A 106 -10.04 1.07 -11.93
N GLN A 107 -8.82 1.06 -12.47
CA GLN A 107 -7.68 0.43 -11.79
C GLN A 107 -7.28 1.19 -10.52
N HIS A 108 -7.23 2.52 -10.59
CA HIS A 108 -6.99 3.39 -9.42
C HIS A 108 -8.01 3.12 -8.31
N ALA A 109 -9.30 3.12 -8.65
CA ALA A 109 -10.38 2.89 -7.70
C ALA A 109 -10.29 1.51 -7.03
N ARG A 110 -9.87 0.47 -7.77
CA ARG A 110 -9.67 -0.88 -7.20
C ARG A 110 -8.52 -0.91 -6.20
N VAL A 111 -7.41 -0.23 -6.48
CA VAL A 111 -6.28 -0.13 -5.55
C VAL A 111 -6.68 0.64 -4.30
N LEU A 112 -7.28 1.82 -4.47
CA LEU A 112 -7.77 2.63 -3.35
C LEU A 112 -8.77 1.84 -2.49
N SER A 113 -9.69 1.11 -3.11
CA SER A 113 -10.62 0.25 -2.38
C SER A 113 -9.89 -0.83 -1.56
N GLY A 114 -8.82 -1.43 -2.10
CA GLY A 114 -8.00 -2.41 -1.37
C GLY A 114 -7.25 -1.78 -0.20
N LEU A 115 -6.68 -0.59 -0.39
CA LEU A 115 -5.98 0.16 0.66
C LEU A 115 -6.93 0.59 1.78
N HIS A 116 -8.11 1.12 1.45
CA HIS A 116 -9.15 1.47 2.43
C HIS A 116 -9.71 0.26 3.16
N HIS A 117 -9.80 -0.89 2.51
CA HIS A 117 -10.16 -2.13 3.19
C HIS A 117 -9.10 -2.54 4.22
N ALA A 118 -7.80 -2.46 3.86
CA ALA A 118 -6.71 -2.72 4.78
C ALA A 118 -6.64 -1.69 5.92
N TRP A 119 -6.97 -0.42 5.65
CA TRP A 119 -7.02 0.64 6.65
C TRP A 119 -7.99 0.33 7.79
N ALA A 120 -9.16 -0.21 7.49
CA ALA A 120 -10.14 -0.55 8.53
C ALA A 120 -9.54 -1.48 9.61
N ALA A 121 -8.72 -2.44 9.22
CA ALA A 121 -8.01 -3.32 10.16
C ALA A 121 -6.84 -2.60 10.86
N VAL A 122 -6.08 -1.78 10.14
CA VAL A 122 -4.97 -1.00 10.72
C VAL A 122 -5.47 -0.02 11.79
N ASP A 123 -6.62 0.61 11.57
CA ASP A 123 -7.24 1.55 12.51
C ASP A 123 -7.73 0.85 13.79
N GLU A 124 -8.09 -0.43 13.69
CA GLU A 124 -8.41 -1.29 14.84
C GLU A 124 -7.16 -1.89 15.52
N GLY A 125 -5.96 -1.63 14.99
CA GLY A 125 -4.68 -2.10 15.52
C GLY A 125 -4.17 -3.43 14.94
N ASP A 126 -4.89 -4.03 13.98
CA ASP A 126 -4.40 -5.18 13.21
C ASP A 126 -3.53 -4.71 12.02
N LEU A 127 -2.23 -4.57 12.29
CA LEU A 127 -1.26 -4.10 11.29
C LEU A 127 -0.99 -5.14 10.18
N ALA A 128 -1.40 -6.40 10.35
CA ALA A 128 -1.06 -7.46 9.40
C ALA A 128 -1.68 -7.22 8.01
N GLN A 129 -2.90 -6.68 7.97
CA GLN A 129 -3.59 -6.34 6.72
C GLN A 129 -2.89 -5.20 5.97
N GLY A 130 -2.50 -4.14 6.69
CA GLY A 130 -1.73 -3.05 6.09
C GLY A 130 -0.40 -3.53 5.52
N ARG A 131 0.32 -4.38 6.27
CA ARG A 131 1.58 -4.98 5.82
C ARG A 131 1.38 -5.90 4.61
N HIS A 132 0.27 -6.64 4.55
CA HIS A 132 -0.07 -7.44 3.38
C HIS A 132 -0.32 -6.56 2.15
N ALA A 133 -1.03 -5.44 2.30
CA ALA A 133 -1.25 -4.49 1.21
C ALA A 133 0.07 -3.90 0.68
N LEU A 134 1.02 -3.57 1.56
CA LEU A 134 2.35 -3.10 1.15
C LEU A 134 3.15 -4.12 0.32
N ASN A 135 2.92 -5.42 0.52
CA ASN A 135 3.58 -6.45 -0.29
C ASN A 135 3.00 -6.59 -1.70
N LEU A 136 1.74 -6.17 -1.90
CA LEU A 136 1.03 -6.31 -3.18
C LEU A 136 1.12 -5.05 -4.04
N LEU A 137 1.11 -3.88 -3.41
CA LEU A 137 1.08 -2.58 -4.10
C LEU A 137 2.27 -2.36 -5.07
N PRO A 138 3.52 -2.70 -4.74
CA PRO A 138 4.65 -2.57 -5.67
C PRO A 138 4.49 -3.39 -6.95
N GLN A 139 3.94 -4.61 -6.84
CA GLN A 139 3.69 -5.46 -8.01
C GLN A 139 2.64 -4.84 -8.92
N TRP A 140 1.56 -4.34 -8.33
CA TRP A 140 0.52 -3.65 -9.08
C TRP A 140 1.10 -2.40 -9.77
N LEU A 141 1.86 -1.58 -9.04
CA LEU A 141 2.43 -0.34 -9.56
C LEU A 141 3.37 -0.60 -10.74
N LEU A 142 4.25 -1.60 -10.64
CA LEU A 142 5.12 -1.99 -11.76
C LEU A 142 4.34 -2.41 -13.01
N PHE A 143 3.27 -3.19 -12.83
CA PHE A 143 2.44 -3.63 -13.95
C PHE A 143 1.65 -2.46 -14.55
N HIS A 144 1.07 -1.62 -13.70
CA HIS A 144 0.30 -0.44 -14.10
C HIS A 144 1.17 0.51 -14.91
N GLN A 145 2.34 0.85 -14.39
CA GLN A 145 3.31 1.71 -15.04
C GLN A 145 3.79 1.18 -16.39
N ALA A 146 4.11 -0.12 -16.47
CA ALA A 146 4.58 -0.75 -17.70
C ALA A 146 3.49 -0.90 -18.78
N THR A 147 2.22 -0.62 -18.47
CA THR A 147 1.10 -0.83 -19.39
C THR A 147 0.27 0.42 -19.63
N MET A 148 -0.30 1.01 -18.58
CA MET A 148 -1.26 2.10 -18.67
C MET A 148 -0.55 3.46 -18.69
N ASP A 149 0.39 3.68 -17.78
CA ASP A 149 1.08 4.96 -17.63
C ASP A 149 2.06 5.16 -18.79
N LEU A 150 2.66 4.08 -19.31
CA LEU A 150 3.43 4.12 -20.55
C LEU A 150 2.59 4.61 -21.74
N ALA A 151 1.31 4.20 -21.81
CA ALA A 151 0.40 4.67 -22.86
C ALA A 151 0.05 6.16 -22.68
N LEU A 152 -0.13 6.61 -21.44
CA LEU A 152 -0.31 8.03 -21.12
C LEU A 152 0.94 8.84 -21.48
N ALA A 153 2.13 8.37 -21.11
CA ALA A 153 3.40 9.00 -21.42
C ALA A 153 3.61 9.17 -22.93
N ALA A 154 3.30 8.13 -23.72
CA ALA A 154 3.35 8.21 -25.18
C ALA A 154 2.38 9.26 -25.75
N ALA A 155 1.17 9.38 -25.18
CA ALA A 155 0.21 10.41 -25.60
C ALA A 155 0.70 11.84 -25.28
N LEU A 156 1.29 12.04 -24.09
CA LEU A 156 1.88 13.32 -23.70
C LEU A 156 3.06 13.70 -24.59
N GLU A 157 3.94 12.75 -24.93
CA GLU A 157 5.05 13.00 -25.84
C GLU A 157 4.54 13.43 -27.23
N LEU A 158 3.50 12.76 -27.76
CA LEU A 158 2.91 13.13 -29.05
C LEU A 158 2.34 14.55 -29.05
N LEU A 159 1.69 14.98 -27.97
CA LEU A 159 1.16 16.33 -27.81
C LEU A 159 2.28 17.38 -27.77
N GLN A 160 3.38 17.10 -27.07
CA GLN A 160 4.54 17.99 -27.02
C GLN A 160 5.23 18.15 -28.39
N ARG A 161 5.10 17.16 -29.27
CA ARG A 161 5.73 17.15 -30.60
C ARG A 161 4.88 17.78 -31.69
N GLN A 162 3.61 18.07 -31.44
CA GLN A 162 2.75 18.78 -32.38
C GLN A 162 2.75 20.28 -32.07
N PRO A 163 3.42 21.14 -32.87
CA PRO A 163 3.22 22.57 -32.75
C PRO A 163 1.79 22.89 -33.21
N GLY A 164 1.06 23.65 -32.38
CA GLY A 164 -0.28 24.16 -32.68
C GLY A 164 -0.32 25.14 -33.85
#